data_AF-A0A382PPR7-F1
#
_entry.id   AF-A0A382PPR7-F1
#
_cell.length_a   1.000
_cell.length_b   1.000
_cell.length_c   1.000
_cell.angle_alpha   90.00
_cell.angle_beta   90.00
_cell.angle_gamma   90.00
#
_symmetry.space_group_name_H-M   'P 1'
#
loop_
_entity.id
_entity.type
_entity.pdbx_description
1 polymer ?
#
loop_
_entity_poly.entity_id
_entity_poly.type
_entity_poly.pdbx_seq_one_letter_code
_entity_poly.pdbx_strand_id
1 'polypeptide(L)'
;DMNYYTTAEERDRPSALRIVDPAFDHEQSLRWSLGLEGVSLAVIGMYSPQELERNIEWVRRFQPLAPAANKTLLDSGRDFASAWGEHYGDVE
;
A
#
# COMPACT_ATOMS: atom_id res chain seq x y z
N ASP A 1 -21.58 1.71 24.35
CA ASP A 1 -20.20 1.52 23.86
C ASP A 1 -20.03 0.19 23.16
N MET A 2 -19.57 0.23 21.91
CA MET A 2 -19.04 -0.93 21.22
C MET A 2 -17.56 -1.03 21.59
N ASN A 3 -17.23 -1.92 22.52
CA ASN A 3 -15.84 -2.22 22.85
C ASN A 3 -15.30 -3.20 21.81
N TYR A 4 -14.48 -2.70 20.89
CA TYR A 4 -13.80 -3.54 19.92
C TYR A 4 -12.53 -4.11 20.57
N TYR A 5 -12.47 -5.43 20.70
CA TYR A 5 -11.28 -6.13 21.21
C TYR A 5 -10.65 -6.91 20.06
N THR A 6 -9.34 -6.75 19.87
CA THR A 6 -8.59 -7.56 18.91
C THR A 6 -8.61 -9.02 19.35
N THR A 7 -9.19 -9.88 18.52
CA THR A 7 -9.21 -11.33 18.71
C THR A 7 -7.79 -11.92 18.68
N ALA A 8 -7.62 -13.17 19.10
CA ALA A 8 -6.34 -13.87 18.95
C ALA A 8 -5.99 -14.05 17.47
N GLU A 9 -6.97 -14.41 16.64
CA GLU A 9 -6.81 -14.55 15.20
C GLU A 9 -6.37 -13.25 14.52
N GLU A 10 -6.94 -12.11 14.89
CA GLU A 10 -6.51 -10.80 14.38
C GLU A 10 -5.09 -10.42 14.82
N ARG A 11 -4.63 -10.89 15.99
CA ARG A 11 -3.25 -10.68 16.44
C ARG A 11 -2.24 -11.55 15.70
N ASP A 12 -2.62 -12.77 15.38
CA ASP A 12 -1.74 -13.75 14.72
C ASP A 12 -1.74 -13.60 13.20
N ARG A 13 -2.59 -12.71 12.66
CA ARG A 13 -2.62 -12.40 11.23
C ARG A 13 -1.26 -11.87 10.76
N PRO A 14 -0.73 -12.39 9.63
CA PRO A 14 0.47 -11.84 9.06
C PRO A 14 0.27 -10.36 8.74
N SER A 15 1.27 -9.55 9.05
CA SER A 15 1.28 -8.11 8.77
C SER A 15 0.77 -7.82 7.37
N ALA A 16 -0.12 -6.84 7.21
CA ALA A 16 -0.56 -6.40 5.88
C ALA A 16 0.66 -5.96 5.04
N LEU A 17 1.72 -5.51 5.73
CA LEU A 17 2.99 -5.14 5.13
C LEU A 17 3.86 -6.34 4.72
N ARG A 18 3.41 -7.58 4.87
CA ARG A 18 4.19 -8.80 4.57
C ARG A 18 3.48 -9.82 3.70
N ILE A 19 2.20 -9.62 3.36
CA ILE A 19 1.35 -10.71 2.83
C ILE A 19 1.61 -11.08 1.35
N VAL A 20 2.27 -10.24 0.53
CA VAL A 20 2.27 -10.48 -0.94
C VAL A 20 3.67 -10.66 -1.55
N ASP A 21 4.67 -9.88 -1.13
CA ASP A 21 6.08 -10.01 -1.56
C ASP A 21 6.97 -9.28 -0.55
N PRO A 22 8.03 -9.89 0.02
CA PRO A 22 8.99 -9.18 0.87
C PRO A 22 9.72 -8.01 0.17
N ALA A 23 9.68 -7.93 -1.16
CA ALA A 23 10.20 -6.82 -1.94
C ALA A 23 9.26 -5.61 -1.99
N PHE A 24 8.01 -5.71 -1.53
CA PHE A 24 7.10 -4.57 -1.52
C PHE A 24 7.50 -3.56 -0.45
N ASP A 25 7.92 -2.39 -0.93
CA ASP A 25 8.14 -1.21 -0.10
C ASP A 25 6.82 -0.45 0.07
N HIS A 26 6.23 -0.59 1.26
CA HIS A 26 4.96 0.03 1.62
C HIS A 26 5.06 1.55 1.76
N GLU A 27 6.21 2.07 2.20
CA GLU A 27 6.43 3.52 2.25
C GLU A 27 6.48 4.07 0.84
N GLN A 28 7.18 3.39 -0.07
CA GLN A 28 7.20 3.74 -1.49
C GLN A 28 5.80 3.67 -2.12
N SER A 29 4.99 2.66 -1.77
CA SER A 29 3.61 2.51 -2.26
C SER A 29 2.71 3.66 -1.80
N LEU A 30 2.80 4.04 -0.53
CA LEU A 30 2.11 5.21 0.02
C LEU A 30 2.53 6.50 -0.70
N ARG A 31 3.85 6.70 -0.88
CA ARG A 31 4.40 7.88 -1.55
C ARG A 31 3.99 7.95 -3.02
N TRP A 32 3.95 6.82 -3.71
CA TRP A 32 3.47 6.71 -5.08
C TRP A 32 2.01 7.13 -5.18
N SER A 33 1.15 6.53 -4.34
CA SER A 33 -0.29 6.78 -4.32
C SER A 33 -0.61 8.26 -4.12
N LEU A 34 0.01 8.90 -3.12
CA LEU A 34 -0.16 10.33 -2.83
C LEU A 34 0.53 11.25 -3.84
N GLY A 35 1.44 10.72 -4.67
CA GLY A 35 2.15 11.47 -5.70
C GLY A 35 1.46 11.49 -7.06
N LEU A 36 0.37 10.73 -7.24
CA LEU A 36 -0.40 10.70 -8.49
C LEU A 36 -1.23 11.97 -8.67
N GLU A 37 -1.28 12.46 -9.91
CA GLU A 37 -2.16 13.57 -10.27
C GLU A 37 -3.62 13.21 -10.02
N GLY A 38 -4.36 14.11 -9.38
CA GLY A 38 -5.78 13.93 -9.06
C GLY A 38 -6.05 13.14 -7.76
N VAL A 39 -5.05 12.52 -7.14
CA VAL A 39 -5.22 11.87 -5.83
C VAL A 39 -5.13 12.89 -4.71
N SER A 40 -6.18 12.97 -3.89
CA SER A 40 -6.23 13.87 -2.71
C SER A 40 -6.10 13.12 -1.38
N LEU A 41 -6.30 11.80 -1.37
CA LEU A 41 -6.29 10.97 -0.17
C LEU A 41 -5.89 9.54 -0.51
N ALA A 42 -5.05 8.93 0.34
CA ALA A 42 -4.80 7.49 0.35
C ALA A 42 -5.38 6.88 1.62
N VAL A 43 -6.23 5.86 1.47
CA VAL A 43 -6.77 5.08 2.59
C VAL A 43 -5.93 3.82 2.73
N ILE A 44 -5.27 3.66 3.88
CA ILE A 44 -4.36 2.54 4.16
C ILE A 44 -4.94 1.64 5.25
N GLY A 45 -4.86 0.33 5.04
CA GLY A 45 -5.24 -0.68 6.01
C GLY A 45 -4.02 -1.19 6.79
N MET A 46 -4.24 -1.54 8.06
CA MET A 46 -3.23 -2.18 8.91
C MET A 46 -3.89 -3.16 9.88
N TYR A 47 -3.12 -4.13 10.39
CA TYR A 47 -3.59 -5.13 11.36
C TYR A 47 -3.13 -4.85 12.80
N SER A 48 -2.20 -3.90 12.99
CA SER A 48 -1.70 -3.57 14.33
C SER A 48 -1.52 -2.07 14.58
N PRO A 49 -1.57 -1.62 15.86
CA PRO A 49 -1.25 -0.24 16.22
C PRO A 49 0.17 0.17 15.81
N GLN A 50 1.14 -0.73 15.83
CA GLN A 50 2.53 -0.44 15.45
C GLN A 50 2.66 -0.12 13.96
N GLU A 51 1.87 -0.78 13.11
CA GLU A 51 1.77 -0.44 11.69
C GLU A 51 1.12 0.93 11.49
N LEU A 52 0.11 1.28 12.30
CA LEU A 52 -0.49 2.62 12.28
C LEU A 52 0.54 3.70 12.63
N GLU A 53 1.30 3.52 13.71
CA GLU A 53 2.36 4.44 14.11
C GLU A 53 3.39 4.63 12.99
N ARG A 54 3.82 3.52 12.37
CA ARG A 54 4.77 3.56 11.23
C ARG A 54 4.20 4.31 10.02
N ASN A 55 2.95 4.06 9.68
CA ASN A 55 2.26 4.76 8.61
C ASN A 55 2.17 6.28 8.89
N ILE A 56 1.89 6.67 10.14
CA ILE A 56 1.88 8.08 10.56
C ILE A 56 3.26 8.70 10.38
N GLU A 57 4.33 8.00 10.76
CA GLU A 57 5.70 8.49 10.56
C GLU A 57 6.05 8.70 9.08
N TRP A 58 5.67 7.76 8.20
CA TRP A 58 5.87 7.88 6.76
C TRP A 58 5.15 9.09 6.17
N VAL A 59 3.90 9.33 6.56
CA VAL A 59 3.13 10.51 6.12
C VAL A 59 3.78 11.80 6.63
N ARG A 60 4.22 11.84 7.89
CA ARG A 60 4.86 13.03 8.48
C ARG A 60 6.14 13.44 7.76
N ARG A 61 6.91 12.47 7.27
CA ARG A 61 8.17 12.71 6.53
C ARG A 61 8.01 12.62 5.02
N PHE A 62 6.77 12.66 4.52
CA PHE A 62 6.49 12.48 3.10
C PHE A 62 7.39 13.35 2.21
N GLN A 63 7.94 12.72 1.18
CA GLN A 63 8.64 13.37 0.09
C GLN A 63 8.18 12.74 -1.22
N PRO A 64 7.92 13.52 -2.27
CA PRO A 64 7.63 12.98 -3.59
C PRO A 64 8.70 11.97 -4.03
N LEU A 65 8.32 10.98 -4.82
CA LEU A 65 9.28 10.08 -5.44
C LEU A 65 10.07 10.82 -6.52
N ALA A 66 11.36 10.49 -6.65
CA ALA A 66 12.14 10.96 -7.78
C ALA A 66 11.52 10.43 -9.08
N PRO A 67 11.56 11.19 -10.20
CA PRO A 67 10.96 10.75 -11.46
C PRO A 67 11.43 9.37 -11.93
N ALA A 68 12.71 9.05 -11.72
CA ALA A 68 13.26 7.73 -12.05
C ALA A 68 12.64 6.60 -11.22
N ALA A 69 12.46 6.80 -9.91
CA ALA A 69 11.81 5.81 -9.03
C ALA A 69 10.34 5.61 -9.41
N ASN A 70 9.65 6.70 -9.77
CA ASN A 70 8.26 6.63 -10.24
C ASN A 70 8.15 5.84 -11.55
N LYS A 71 9.10 6.03 -12.48
CA LYS A 71 9.17 5.25 -13.71
C LYS A 71 9.39 3.75 -13.43
N THR A 72 10.33 3.40 -12.56
CA THR A 72 10.58 2.00 -12.19
C THR A 72 9.32 1.34 -11.62
N LEU A 73 8.61 2.01 -10.72
CA LEU A 73 7.35 1.51 -10.16
C LEU A 73 6.27 1.28 -11.22
N LEU A 74 6.12 2.23 -12.15
CA LEU A 74 5.14 2.12 -13.23
C LEU A 74 5.46 0.95 -14.15
N ASP A 75 6.74 0.74 -14.47
CA ASP A 75 7.18 -0.37 -15.31
C ASP A 75 6.94 -1.72 -14.60
N SER A 76 7.33 -1.84 -13.31
CA SER A 76 7.04 -3.04 -12.51
C SER A 76 5.54 -3.31 -12.36
N GLY A 77 4.72 -2.26 -12.18
CA GLY A 77 3.27 -2.39 -12.07
C GLY A 77 2.62 -2.90 -13.36
N ARG A 78 3.14 -2.50 -14.53
CA ARG A 78 2.69 -3.01 -15.83
C ARG A 78 3.04 -4.48 -16.03
N ASP A 79 4.26 -4.86 -15.67
CA ASP A 79 4.70 -6.25 -15.73
C ASP A 79 3.79 -7.12 -14.83
N PHE A 80 3.48 -6.63 -13.64
CA PHE A 80 2.61 -7.34 -12.71
C PHE A 80 1.14 -7.41 -13.18
N ALA A 81 0.60 -6.32 -13.72
CA ALA A 81 -0.74 -6.30 -14.29
C ALA A 81 -0.90 -7.31 -15.43
N SER A 82 0.15 -7.51 -16.24
CA SER A 82 0.15 -8.52 -17.30
C SER A 82 0.03 -9.96 -16.76
N ALA A 83 0.54 -10.22 -15.55
CA ALA A 83 0.47 -11.53 -14.91
C ALA A 83 -0.89 -11.79 -14.23
N TRP A 84 -1.64 -10.73 -13.88
CA TRP A 84 -2.93 -10.84 -13.20
C TRP A 84 -4.12 -11.09 -14.14
N GLY A 85 -3.94 -10.92 -15.44
CA GLY A 85 -5.01 -11.09 -16.43
C GLY A 85 -6.10 -10.02 -16.30
N GLU A 86 -7.15 -10.14 -17.11
CA GLU A 86 -8.27 -9.20 -17.07
C GLU A 86 -9.13 -9.41 -15.83
N HIS A 87 -9.15 -8.41 -14.95
CA HIS A 87 -9.94 -8.48 -13.71
C HIS A 87 -11.43 -8.13 -13.93
N TYR A 88 -11.73 -7.39 -15.00
CA TYR A 88 -13.09 -6.92 -15.34
C TYR A 88 -13.53 -7.28 -16.78
N GLY A 89 -12.73 -8.06 -17.52
CA GLY A 89 -12.95 -8.34 -18.95
C GLY A 89 -12.65 -7.13 -19.84
N ASP A 90 -12.95 -7.26 -21.14
CA ASP A 90 -12.88 -6.16 -22.11
C ASP A 90 -13.75 -4.98 -21.65
N VAL A 91 -13.16 -3.78 -21.67
CA VAL A 91 -13.88 -2.53 -21.48
C VAL A 91 -14.27 -2.02 -22.87
N GLU A 92 -15.57 -2.01 -23.19
CA GLU A 92 -16.11 -1.43 -24.45
C GLU A 92 -15.84 0.08 -24.55
#